data_AF-A0A3D1RIY6-F1
#
_entry.id   AF-A0A3D1RIY6-F1
#
_cell.length_a   1.000
_cell.length_b   1.000
_cell.length_c   1.000
_cell.angle_alpha   90.00
_cell.angle_beta   90.00
_cell.angle_gamma   90.00
#
_symmetry.space_group_name_H-M   'P 1'
#
loop_
_entity.id
_entity.type
_entity.pdbx_description
1 polymer ?
#
loop_
_entity_poly.entity_id
_entity_poly.type
_entity_poly.pdbx_seq_one_letter_code
_entity_poly.pdbx_strand_id
1 'polypeptide(L)'
;MRKKKIYKILFLVLLCGYIIYTFINQQQILNTYKADAKRYSLQIEEAKLKNSNLIAKKNNVTSKEYIEEIARDKLDMYLPNERVYIDIGK
;
A
#
# COMPACT_ATOMS: atom_id res chain seq x y z
N MET A 1 47.61 26.49 -33.10
CA MET A 1 46.27 26.81 -32.54
C MET A 1 45.20 25.71 -32.69
N ARG A 2 45.13 24.95 -33.79
CA ARG A 2 44.05 23.97 -34.05
C ARG A 2 43.93 22.82 -33.02
N LYS A 3 45.04 22.23 -32.55
CA LYS A 3 45.00 21.14 -31.54
C LYS A 3 44.35 21.57 -30.21
N LYS A 4 44.59 22.79 -29.74
CA LYS A 4 43.97 23.34 -28.52
C LYS A 4 42.44 23.47 -28.62
N LYS A 5 41.88 23.70 -29.83
CA LYS A 5 40.42 23.69 -30.04
C LYS A 5 39.84 22.28 -29.95
N ILE A 6 40.54 21.28 -30.47
CA ILE A 6 40.08 19.88 -30.43
C ILE A 6 40.01 19.36 -28.98
N TYR A 7 41.04 19.64 -28.15
CA TYR A 7 41.00 19.25 -26.74
C TYR A 7 39.87 19.92 -25.96
N LYS A 8 39.55 21.19 -26.25
CA LYS A 8 38.39 21.88 -25.64
C LYS A 8 37.05 21.22 -26.02
N ILE A 9 36.90 20.81 -27.27
CA ILE A 9 35.70 20.10 -27.75
C ILE A 9 35.61 18.72 -27.10
N LEU A 10 36.72 17.99 -27.03
CA LEU A 10 36.76 16.67 -26.38
C LEU A 10 36.37 16.75 -24.90
N PHE A 11 36.90 17.75 -24.19
CA PHE A 11 36.54 18.00 -22.79
C PHE A 11 35.04 18.32 -22.64
N LEU A 12 34.48 19.13 -23.54
CA LEU A 12 33.05 19.46 -23.53
C LEU A 12 32.18 18.21 -23.76
N VAL A 13 32.58 17.33 -24.69
CA VAL A 13 31.85 16.06 -24.95
C VAL A 13 31.88 15.15 -23.73
N LEU A 14 33.03 15.02 -23.05
CA LEU A 14 33.16 14.26 -21.81
C LEU A 14 32.27 14.82 -20.69
N LEU A 15 32.27 16.15 -20.53
CA LEU A 15 31.43 16.84 -19.55
C LEU A 15 29.94 16.58 -19.85
N CYS A 16 29.51 16.75 -21.10
CA CYS A 16 28.14 16.48 -21.53
C CYS A 16 27.75 15.02 -21.31
N GLY A 17 28.65 14.08 -21.61
CA GLY A 17 28.42 12.65 -21.38
C GLY A 17 28.17 12.34 -19.89
N TYR A 18 28.98 12.91 -19.00
CA TYR A 18 28.79 12.76 -17.56
C TYR A 18 27.46 13.37 -17.07
N ILE A 19 27.11 14.55 -17.57
CA ILE A 19 25.82 15.19 -17.25
C ILE A 19 24.67 14.29 -17.70
N ILE A 20 24.66 13.80 -18.94
CA ILE A 20 23.60 12.90 -19.44
C ILE A 20 23.50 11.64 -18.59
N TYR A 21 24.63 11.00 -18.27
CA TYR A 21 24.67 9.81 -17.42
C TYR A 21 24.06 10.07 -16.04
N THR A 22 24.45 11.16 -15.38
CA THR A 22 23.91 11.53 -14.07
C THR A 22 22.42 11.85 -14.12
N PHE A 23 21.95 12.53 -15.17
CA PHE A 23 20.52 12.81 -15.37
C PHE A 23 19.68 11.53 -15.52
N ILE A 24 20.17 10.53 -16.26
CA ILE A 24 19.47 9.24 -16.43
C ILE A 24 19.32 8.54 -15.08
N ASN A 25 20.40 8.45 -14.31
CA ASN A 25 20.38 7.81 -12.99
C ASN A 25 19.45 8.55 -12.02
N GLN A 26 19.51 9.88 -12.00
CA GLN A 26 18.61 10.70 -11.18
C GLN A 26 17.14 10.51 -11.58
N GLN A 27 16.84 10.41 -12.87
CA GLN A 27 15.48 10.19 -13.36
C GLN A 27 14.91 8.83 -12.93
N GLN A 28 15.74 7.78 -12.93
CA GLN A 28 15.34 6.47 -12.44
C GLN A 28 15.04 6.50 -10.94
N ILE A 29 15.92 7.09 -10.14
CA ILE A 29 15.75 7.26 -8.69
C ILE A 29 14.48 8.07 -8.38
N LEU A 30 14.21 9.12 -9.14
CA LEU A 30 13.01 9.92 -8.95
C LEU A 30 11.73 9.11 -9.22
N ASN A 31 11.76 8.25 -10.24
CA ASN A 31 10.63 7.38 -10.57
C ASN A 31 10.40 6.32 -9.49
N THR A 32 11.45 5.73 -8.93
CA THR A 32 11.31 4.77 -7.81
C THR A 32 10.73 5.46 -6.59
N TYR A 33 11.22 6.64 -6.21
CA TYR A 33 10.66 7.39 -5.08
C TYR A 33 9.20 7.78 -5.28
N LYS A 34 8.79 8.16 -6.49
CA LYS A 34 7.38 8.43 -6.80
C LYS A 34 6.51 7.18 -6.65
N ALA A 35 7.00 6.02 -7.10
CA ALA A 35 6.29 4.75 -6.96
C ALA A 35 6.16 4.35 -5.48
N ASP A 36 7.24 4.49 -4.71
CA ASP A 36 7.24 4.19 -3.27
C ASP A 36 6.31 5.13 -2.49
N ALA A 37 6.36 6.43 -2.78
CA ALA A 37 5.45 7.41 -2.17
C ALA A 37 3.98 7.04 -2.41
N LYS A 38 3.63 6.65 -3.64
CA LYS A 38 2.28 6.18 -3.98
C LYS A 38 1.93 4.88 -3.25
N ARG A 39 2.87 3.95 -3.10
CA ARG A 39 2.65 2.71 -2.37
C ARG A 39 2.37 2.98 -0.89
N TYR A 40 3.19 3.81 -0.26
CA TYR A 40 3.02 4.15 1.16
C TYR A 40 1.74 4.95 1.39
N SER A 41 1.36 5.86 0.49
CA SER A 41 0.10 6.59 0.61
C SER A 41 -1.11 5.65 0.59
N LEU A 42 -1.11 4.66 -0.32
CA LEU A 42 -2.16 3.63 -0.37
C LEU A 42 -2.22 2.81 0.91
N GLN A 43 -1.08 2.36 1.44
CA GLN A 43 -1.03 1.62 2.71
C GLN A 43 -1.57 2.44 3.88
N ILE A 44 -1.27 3.74 3.91
CA ILE A 44 -1.80 4.66 4.93
C ILE A 44 -3.31 4.79 4.81
N GLU A 45 -3.86 4.95 3.60
CA GLU A 45 -5.31 5.02 3.40
C GLU A 45 -6.02 3.72 3.78
N GLU A 46 -5.49 2.57 3.35
CA GLU A 46 -6.03 1.26 3.74
C GLU A 46 -6.00 1.06 5.26
N ALA A 47 -4.90 1.43 5.92
CA ALA A 47 -4.78 1.34 7.37
C ALA A 47 -5.78 2.27 8.08
N LYS A 48 -5.98 3.49 7.57
CA LYS A 48 -6.99 4.42 8.09
C LYS A 48 -8.41 3.87 7.93
N LEU A 49 -8.73 3.32 6.77
CA LEU A 49 -10.03 2.71 6.49
C LEU A 49 -10.29 1.52 7.42
N LYS A 50 -9.30 0.61 7.55
CA LYS A 50 -9.37 -0.52 8.48
C LYS A 50 -9.57 -0.05 9.91
N ASN A 51 -8.83 0.96 10.36
CA ASN A 51 -8.98 1.51 11.70
C ASN A 51 -10.37 2.13 11.92
N SER A 52 -10.88 2.91 10.96
CA SER A 52 -12.23 3.46 11.01
C SER A 52 -13.29 2.37 11.11
N ASN A 53 -13.17 1.30 10.30
CA ASN A 53 -14.06 0.14 10.36
C ASN A 53 -13.99 -0.59 11.71
N LEU A 54 -12.79 -0.75 12.28
CA LEU A 54 -12.61 -1.36 13.60
C LEU A 54 -13.18 -0.50 14.72
N ILE A 55 -13.05 0.84 14.64
CA ILE A 55 -13.67 1.76 15.60
C ILE A 55 -15.19 1.71 15.49
N ALA A 56 -15.74 1.70 14.27
CA ALA A 56 -17.17 1.54 14.05
C ALA A 56 -17.66 0.20 14.62
N LYS A 57 -16.95 -0.90 14.35
CA LYS A 57 -17.25 -2.22 14.93
C LYS A 57 -17.18 -2.17 16.45
N LYS A 58 -16.12 -1.60 17.04
CA LYS A 58 -15.95 -1.43 18.49
C LYS A 58 -17.08 -0.63 19.13
N ASN A 59 -17.52 0.46 18.52
CA ASN A 59 -18.64 1.26 19.03
C ASN A 59 -19.96 0.47 18.94
N ASN A 60 -20.08 -0.41 17.94
CA ASN A 60 -21.20 -1.34 17.83
C ASN A 60 -21.01 -2.61 18.67
N VAL A 61 -19.86 -2.86 19.33
CA VAL A 61 -19.68 -4.03 20.22
C VAL A 61 -20.64 -3.97 21.40
N THR A 62 -21.08 -2.78 21.81
CA THR A 62 -22.12 -2.59 22.83
C THR A 62 -23.54 -2.59 22.27
N SER A 63 -23.72 -2.73 20.95
CA SER A 63 -25.05 -2.91 20.34
C SER A 63 -25.59 -4.30 20.67
N LYS A 64 -26.92 -4.41 20.81
CA LYS A 64 -27.56 -5.69 21.14
C LYS A 64 -27.33 -6.71 20.03
N GLU A 65 -27.33 -6.27 18.77
CA GLU A 65 -27.12 -7.09 17.59
C GLU A 65 -25.73 -7.75 17.60
N TYR A 66 -24.67 -7.01 17.95
CA TYR A 66 -23.32 -7.59 18.03
C TYR A 66 -23.16 -8.56 19.21
N ILE A 67 -23.78 -8.25 20.35
CA ILE A 67 -23.79 -9.14 21.52
C ILE A 67 -24.53 -10.45 21.19
N GLU A 68 -25.66 -10.35 20.48
CA GLU A 68 -26.41 -11.51 20.00
C GLU A 68 -25.60 -12.33 18.99
N GLU A 69 -24.97 -11.71 18.00
CA GLU A 69 -24.12 -12.39 17.01
C GLU A 69 -22.97 -13.17 17.68
N ILE A 70 -22.26 -12.53 18.62
CA ILE A 70 -21.18 -13.19 19.37
C ILE A 70 -21.71 -14.27 20.32
N ALA A 71 -22.86 -14.05 20.96
CA ALA A 71 -23.49 -15.06 21.80
C ALA A 71 -23.91 -16.28 20.97
N ARG A 72 -24.45 -16.08 19.77
CA ARG A 72 -24.78 -17.15 18.82
C ARG A 72 -23.56 -17.95 18.41
N ASP A 73 -22.47 -17.27 18.03
CA ASP A 73 -21.21 -17.90 17.62
C ASP A 73 -20.54 -18.67 18.78
N LYS A 74 -20.57 -18.12 20.01
CA LYS A 74 -19.90 -18.75 21.17
C LYS A 74 -20.73 -19.79 21.90
N LEU A 75 -22.05 -19.65 21.92
CA LEU A 75 -22.95 -20.54 22.66
C LEU A 75 -23.67 -21.55 21.75
N ASP A 76 -23.34 -21.56 20.46
CA ASP A 76 -24.01 -22.39 19.44
C ASP A 76 -25.54 -22.19 19.45
N MET A 77 -25.95 -20.92 19.59
CA MET A 77 -27.35 -20.51 19.68
C MET A 77 -27.88 -20.04 18.32
N TYR A 78 -29.15 -20.37 18.03
CA TYR A 78 -29.81 -20.11 16.76
C TYR A 78 -31.16 -19.44 16.97
N LEU A 79 -31.64 -18.67 15.98
CA LEU A 79 -33.00 -18.14 16.05
C LEU A 79 -34.03 -19.29 15.98
N PRO A 80 -35.21 -19.14 16.62
CA PRO A 80 -36.25 -20.18 16.65
C PRO A 80 -36.68 -20.72 15.28
N ASN A 81 -36.44 -19.95 14.21
CA ASN A 81 -36.89 -20.25 12.85
C ASN A 81 -35.72 -20.52 11.88
N GLU A 82 -34.50 -20.71 12.40
CA GLU A 82 -33.29 -20.86 11.60
C GLU A 82 -32.97 -22.33 11.32
N ARG A 83 -32.67 -22.68 10.06
CA ARG A 83 -32.28 -24.05 9.69
C ARG A 83 -30.78 -24.23 9.85
N VAL A 84 -30.38 -25.07 10.80
CA VAL A 84 -28.99 -25.42 11.08
C VAL A 84 -28.61 -26.68 10.30
N TYR A 85 -27.50 -26.63 9.57
CA TYR A 85 -26.93 -27.79 8.89
C TYR A 85 -25.68 -28.23 9.65
N ILE A 86 -25.76 -29.38 10.31
CA ILE A 86 -24.62 -29.98 11.01
C ILE A 86 -24.00 -31.01 10.08
N ASP A 87 -22.78 -30.77 9.63
CA ASP A 87 -22.01 -31.75 8.87
C ASP A 87 -21.51 -32.84 9.82
N ILE A 88 -22.30 -33.90 9.96
CA ILE A 88 -21.88 -35.15 10.60
C ILE A 88 -21.02 -35.92 9.61
N GLY A 89 -19.73 -35.55 9.56
CA GLY A 89 -18.73 -36.28 8.78
C GLY A 89 -18.79 -37.80 9.06
N LYS A 90 -18.62 -38.60 8.01
CA LYS A 90 -18.62 -40.07 8.05
C LYS A 90 -17.45 -40.64 8.86
#